data_AF-A0A354WLD3-F1
#
_entry.id   AF-A0A354WLD3-F1
#
_cell.length_a   1.000
_cell.length_b   1.000
_cell.length_c   1.000
_cell.angle_alpha   90.00
_cell.angle_beta   90.00
_cell.angle_gamma   90.00
#
_symmetry.space_group_name_H-M   'P 1'
#
loop_
_entity.id
_entity.type
_entity.pdbx_description
1 polymer ?
#
loop_
_entity_poly.entity_id
_entity_poly.type
_entity_poly.pdbx_seq_one_letter_code
_entity_poly.pdbx_strand_id
1 'polypeptide(L)'
;MNSVEELARLQKRFQEAAKVIDDLSRIKQELEQLSKSYKDKLSNNSFELSQTKQEIDSLSINHKEYKKYWHETFNGIHNKTENILTQISQIENKTQSEIDESKYQLHELKKRLDETEAFRSEFKNNVQFNKNLALGSFLIGFIALSLSIYSILFLPKNSPNALHSPQESSPTIASPSPKNSSIQVDYFREAVNKATRAATLAQSAKSKDDWNLVVNEWQTAIDMMKSTSSSSSNYEIAQKKVIEYQKNLNYATQQAEQMSQ
;
A
#
# COMPACT_ATOMS: atom_id res chain seq x y z
N MET A 1 -30.67 86.27 66.13
CA MET A 1 -29.49 85.57 65.59
C MET A 1 -29.76 84.10 65.22
N ASN A 2 -30.66 83.36 65.88
CA ASN A 2 -30.85 81.92 65.63
C ASN A 2 -31.43 81.53 64.24
N SER A 3 -32.34 82.31 63.66
CA SER A 3 -33.07 81.89 62.43
C SER A 3 -32.22 81.88 61.16
N VAL A 4 -31.27 82.80 61.01
CA VAL A 4 -30.41 82.89 59.80
C VAL A 4 -29.42 81.72 59.74
N GLU A 5 -28.89 81.32 60.91
CA GLU A 5 -27.94 80.22 61.01
C GLU A 5 -28.62 78.86 60.73
N GLU A 6 -29.86 78.67 61.19
CA GLU A 6 -30.65 77.49 60.84
C GLU A 6 -30.96 77.42 59.34
N LEU A 7 -31.28 78.55 58.71
CA LEU A 7 -31.55 78.62 57.28
C LEU A 7 -30.31 78.23 56.45
N ALA A 8 -29.13 78.73 56.84
CA ALA A 8 -27.87 78.40 56.20
C ALA A 8 -27.51 76.90 56.36
N ARG A 9 -27.73 76.33 57.55
CA ARG A 9 -27.53 74.88 57.80
C ARG A 9 -28.49 74.04 56.96
N LEU A 10 -29.75 74.46 56.85
CA LEU A 10 -30.75 73.77 56.04
C LEU A 10 -30.38 73.81 54.55
N GLN A 11 -29.95 74.96 54.04
CA GLN A 11 -29.50 75.10 52.65
C GLN A 11 -28.28 74.23 52.36
N LYS A 12 -27.30 74.16 53.29
CA LYS A 12 -26.15 73.26 53.16
C LYS A 12 -26.58 71.79 53.08
N ARG A 13 -27.51 71.35 53.94
CA ARG A 13 -28.05 69.98 53.91
C ARG A 13 -28.79 69.67 52.62
N PHE A 14 -29.51 70.63 52.04
CA PHE A 14 -30.14 70.46 50.73
C PHE A 14 -29.10 70.30 49.60
N GLN A 15 -28.01 71.07 49.63
CA GLN A 15 -26.93 70.92 48.67
C GLN A 15 -26.21 69.58 48.81
N GLU A 16 -25.96 69.14 50.05
CA GLU A 16 -25.40 67.81 50.33
C GLU A 16 -26.33 66.69 49.85
N ALA A 17 -27.64 66.80 50.10
CA ALA A 17 -28.63 65.84 49.62
C ALA A 17 -28.70 65.81 48.09
N ALA A 18 -28.64 66.97 47.43
CA ALA A 18 -28.63 67.05 45.96
C ALA A 18 -27.38 66.35 45.38
N LYS A 19 -26.21 66.54 45.99
CA LYS A 19 -24.98 65.84 45.58
C LYS A 19 -25.11 64.32 45.76
N VAL A 20 -25.69 63.86 46.87
CA VAL A 20 -25.94 62.43 47.11
C VAL A 20 -26.86 61.83 46.05
N ILE A 21 -27.90 62.56 45.62
CA ILE A 21 -28.80 62.11 44.54
C ILE A 21 -28.07 61.99 43.20
N ASP A 22 -27.18 62.93 42.88
CA ASP A 22 -26.36 62.88 41.67
C ASP A 22 -25.37 61.69 41.69
N ASP A 23 -24.64 61.52 42.81
CA ASP A 23 -23.74 60.39 43.01
C ASP A 23 -24.47 59.04 42.92
N LEU A 24 -25.67 58.93 43.51
CA LEU A 24 -26.52 57.74 43.39
C LEU A 24 -26.96 57.48 41.94
N SER A 25 -27.26 58.53 41.19
CA SER A 25 -27.64 58.43 39.77
C SER A 25 -26.46 57.93 38.93
N ARG A 26 -25.25 58.45 39.18
CA ARG A 26 -24.01 57.96 38.53
C ARG A 26 -23.75 56.49 38.86
N ILE A 27 -23.83 56.11 40.13
CA ILE A 27 -23.66 54.71 40.56
C ILE A 27 -24.67 53.79 39.88
N LYS A 28 -25.94 54.21 39.78
CA LYS A 28 -26.97 53.43 39.07
C LYS A 28 -26.60 53.22 37.60
N GLN A 29 -26.15 54.27 36.92
CA GLN A 29 -25.74 54.18 35.51
C GLN A 29 -24.52 53.25 35.33
N GLU A 30 -23.53 53.34 36.21
CA GLU A 30 -22.36 52.45 36.20
C GLU A 30 -22.76 50.99 36.40
N LEU A 31 -23.68 50.71 37.34
CA LEU A 31 -24.21 49.37 37.57
C LEU A 31 -24.96 48.82 36.35
N GLU A 32 -25.74 49.65 35.66
CA GLU A 32 -26.44 49.24 34.43
C GLU A 32 -25.46 48.91 33.30
N GLN A 33 -24.42 49.73 33.12
CA GLN A 33 -23.36 49.46 32.13
C GLN A 33 -22.58 48.18 32.46
N LEU A 34 -22.23 47.98 33.73
CA LEU A 34 -21.54 46.79 34.18
C LEU A 34 -22.41 45.53 33.98
N SER A 35 -23.71 45.62 34.31
CA SER A 35 -24.67 44.53 34.08
C SER A 35 -24.77 44.17 32.60
N LYS A 36 -24.84 45.17 31.72
CA LYS A 36 -24.85 44.95 30.27
C LYS A 36 -23.56 44.28 29.79
N SER A 37 -22.40 44.80 30.17
CA SER A 37 -21.10 44.22 29.83
C SER A 37 -20.98 42.76 30.28
N TYR A 38 -21.48 42.45 31.48
CA TYR A 38 -21.46 41.08 31.99
C TYR A 38 -22.39 40.15 31.20
N LYS A 39 -23.60 40.61 30.84
CA LYS A 39 -24.52 39.85 29.98
C LYS A 39 -23.92 39.59 28.60
N ASP A 40 -23.29 40.59 27.99
CA ASP A 40 -22.66 40.46 26.67
C ASP A 40 -21.50 39.45 26.72
N LYS A 41 -20.64 39.53 27.74
CA LYS A 41 -19.56 38.54 27.97
C LYS A 41 -20.11 37.12 28.17
N LEU A 42 -21.18 36.97 28.96
CA LEU A 42 -21.79 35.67 29.20
C LEU A 42 -22.39 35.08 27.91
N SER A 43 -23.02 35.92 27.09
CA SER A 43 -23.57 35.52 25.78
C SER A 43 -22.46 35.07 24.83
N ASN A 44 -21.37 35.82 24.73
CA ASN A 44 -20.23 35.48 23.88
C ASN A 44 -19.58 34.16 24.32
N ASN A 45 -19.31 34.00 25.61
CA ASN A 45 -18.74 32.76 26.15
C ASN A 45 -19.68 31.55 25.90
N SER A 46 -21.00 31.73 26.02
CA SER A 46 -21.98 30.68 25.73
C SER A 46 -21.98 30.29 24.25
N PHE A 47 -21.79 31.26 23.35
CA PHE A 47 -21.69 31.02 21.92
C PHE A 47 -20.39 30.28 21.57
N GLU A 48 -19.25 30.73 22.08
CA GLU A 48 -17.95 30.06 21.90
C GLU A 48 -17.95 28.63 22.43
N LEU A 49 -18.57 28.40 23.60
CA LEU A 49 -18.73 27.06 24.16
C LEU A 49 -19.54 26.14 23.25
N SER A 50 -20.59 26.67 22.61
CA SER A 50 -21.44 25.93 21.70
C SER A 50 -20.72 25.58 20.39
N GLN A 51 -19.94 26.52 19.84
CA GLN A 51 -19.06 26.27 18.68
C GLN A 51 -18.02 25.20 18.98
N THR A 52 -17.34 25.33 20.12
CA THR A 52 -16.33 24.34 20.55
C THR A 52 -16.94 22.95 20.72
N LYS A 53 -18.17 22.87 21.27
CA LYS A 53 -18.88 21.58 21.40
C LYS A 53 -19.20 20.96 20.04
N GLN A 54 -19.65 21.76 19.08
CA GLN A 54 -19.92 21.30 17.72
C GLN A 54 -18.63 20.82 17.03
N GLU A 55 -17.51 21.51 17.23
CA GLU A 55 -16.21 21.07 16.72
C GLU A 55 -15.78 19.72 17.32
N ILE A 56 -15.90 19.56 18.64
CA ILE A 56 -15.61 18.29 19.34
C ILE A 56 -16.48 17.16 18.78
N ASP A 57 -17.78 17.39 18.58
CA ASP A 57 -18.70 16.38 18.03
C ASP A 57 -18.29 16.00 16.60
N SER A 58 -17.91 16.99 15.77
CA SER A 58 -17.43 16.74 14.41
C SER A 58 -16.12 15.94 14.38
N LEU A 59 -15.19 16.24 15.30
CA LEU A 59 -13.93 15.52 15.45
C LEU A 59 -14.16 14.07 15.93
N SER A 60 -15.13 13.86 16.83
CA SER A 60 -15.54 12.54 17.31
C SER A 60 -16.09 11.67 16.17
N ILE A 61 -16.94 12.25 15.31
CA ILE A 61 -17.45 11.58 14.09
C ILE A 61 -16.29 11.19 13.17
N ASN A 62 -15.39 12.14 12.88
CA ASN A 62 -14.22 11.87 12.03
C ASN A 62 -13.32 10.77 12.60
N HIS A 63 -13.10 10.76 13.92
CA HIS A 63 -12.32 9.72 14.58
C HIS A 63 -12.95 8.33 14.41
N LYS A 64 -14.27 8.21 14.54
CA LYS A 64 -14.99 6.95 14.36
C LYS A 64 -14.86 6.43 12.92
N GLU A 65 -14.99 7.31 11.94
CA GLU A 65 -14.80 6.96 10.53
C GLU A 65 -13.36 6.53 10.23
N TYR A 66 -12.38 7.26 10.77
CA TYR A 66 -10.97 6.93 10.64
C TYR A 66 -10.66 5.54 11.24
N LYS A 67 -11.16 5.26 12.45
CA LYS A 67 -11.01 3.96 13.10
C LYS A 67 -11.60 2.83 12.25
N LYS A 68 -12.78 3.05 11.66
CA LYS A 68 -13.42 2.07 10.76
C LYS A 68 -12.56 1.82 9.52
N TYR A 69 -12.12 2.87 8.84
CA TYR A 69 -11.27 2.79 7.65
C TYR A 69 -9.98 1.99 7.91
N TRP A 70 -9.29 2.27 9.01
CA TRP A 70 -8.05 1.57 9.34
C TRP A 70 -8.29 0.11 9.71
N HIS A 71 -9.39 -0.19 10.39
CA HIS A 71 -9.76 -1.56 10.71
C HIS A 71 -10.02 -2.37 9.43
N GLU A 72 -10.81 -1.85 8.50
CA GLU A 72 -11.10 -2.50 7.22
C GLU A 72 -9.83 -2.70 6.37
N THR A 73 -8.98 -1.67 6.30
CA THR A 73 -7.72 -1.73 5.55
C THR A 73 -6.77 -2.76 6.14
N PHE A 74 -6.60 -2.77 7.47
CA PHE A 74 -5.72 -3.72 8.15
C PHE A 74 -6.19 -5.15 7.97
N ASN A 75 -7.49 -5.42 8.13
CA ASN A 75 -8.05 -6.75 7.89
C ASN A 75 -7.87 -7.19 6.43
N GLY A 76 -8.03 -6.28 5.48
CA GLY A 76 -7.79 -6.55 4.06
C GLY A 76 -6.33 -6.93 3.76
N ILE A 77 -5.37 -6.24 4.38
CA ILE A 77 -3.94 -6.56 4.26
C ILE A 77 -3.66 -7.92 4.92
N HIS A 78 -4.11 -8.13 6.16
CA HIS A 78 -3.92 -9.38 6.89
C HIS A 78 -4.40 -10.59 6.09
N ASN A 79 -5.62 -10.54 5.53
CA ASN A 79 -6.18 -11.64 4.75
C ASN A 79 -5.38 -11.93 3.47
N LYS A 80 -4.88 -10.89 2.79
CA LYS A 80 -4.00 -11.06 1.63
C LYS A 80 -2.67 -11.72 2.04
N THR A 81 -2.10 -11.30 3.15
CA THR A 81 -0.87 -11.88 3.69
C THR A 81 -1.06 -13.36 4.03
N GLU A 82 -2.12 -13.73 4.74
CA GLU A 82 -2.43 -15.13 5.06
C GLU A 82 -2.61 -15.99 3.81
N ASN A 83 -3.27 -15.44 2.78
CA ASN A 83 -3.43 -16.13 1.51
C ASN A 83 -2.08 -16.36 0.81
N ILE A 84 -1.20 -15.36 0.80
CA ILE A 84 0.16 -15.48 0.23
C ILE A 84 0.98 -16.49 1.02
N LEU A 85 0.95 -16.46 2.35
CA LEU A 85 1.64 -17.43 3.21
C LEU A 85 1.17 -18.86 2.93
N THR A 86 -0.14 -19.04 2.72
CA THR A 86 -0.70 -20.34 2.33
C THR A 86 -0.17 -20.79 0.97
N GLN A 87 -0.12 -19.91 -0.03
CA GLN A 87 0.42 -20.22 -1.35
C GLN A 87 1.92 -20.57 -1.29
N ILE A 88 2.71 -19.82 -0.50
CA ILE A 88 4.14 -20.10 -0.29
C ILE A 88 4.31 -21.49 0.29
N SER A 89 3.56 -21.84 1.34
CA SER A 89 3.63 -23.17 1.96
C SER A 89 3.28 -24.30 0.97
N GLN A 90 2.28 -24.10 0.11
CA GLN A 90 1.94 -25.08 -0.94
C GLN A 90 3.07 -25.25 -1.96
N ILE A 91 3.69 -24.14 -2.38
CA ILE A 91 4.83 -24.17 -3.32
C ILE A 91 6.03 -24.87 -2.69
N GLU A 92 6.34 -24.59 -1.42
CA GLU A 92 7.42 -25.23 -0.68
C GLU A 92 7.22 -26.74 -0.61
N ASN A 93 6.02 -27.19 -0.24
CA ASN A 93 5.70 -28.62 -0.17
C ASN A 93 5.81 -29.31 -1.53
N LYS A 94 5.33 -28.66 -2.60
CA LYS A 94 5.44 -29.20 -3.96
C LYS A 94 6.91 -29.31 -4.39
N THR A 95 7.69 -28.27 -4.17
CA THR A 95 9.12 -28.24 -4.50
C THR A 95 9.88 -29.32 -3.74
N GLN A 96 9.55 -29.53 -2.46
CA GLN A 96 10.15 -30.58 -1.65
C GLN A 96 9.84 -31.99 -2.20
N SER A 97 8.60 -32.23 -2.63
CA SER A 97 8.21 -33.50 -3.27
C SER A 97 8.99 -33.76 -4.56
N GLU A 98 9.14 -32.74 -5.42
CA GLU A 98 9.90 -32.86 -6.68
C GLU A 98 11.39 -33.11 -6.44
N ILE A 99 11.96 -32.50 -5.38
CA ILE A 99 13.34 -32.76 -4.94
C ILE A 99 13.50 -34.21 -4.49
N ASP A 100 12.57 -34.73 -3.68
CA ASP A 100 12.68 -36.08 -3.15
C ASP A 100 12.47 -37.16 -4.24
N GLU A 101 11.59 -36.91 -5.21
CA GLU A 101 11.48 -37.73 -6.42
C GLU A 101 12.78 -37.71 -7.23
N SER A 102 13.35 -36.53 -7.46
CA SER A 102 14.61 -36.39 -8.20
C SER A 102 15.78 -37.10 -7.52
N LYS A 103 15.86 -37.05 -6.18
CA LYS A 103 16.85 -37.80 -5.40
C LYS A 103 16.70 -39.31 -5.57
N TYR A 104 15.45 -39.81 -5.57
CA TYR A 104 15.18 -41.23 -5.80
C TYR A 104 15.64 -41.66 -7.19
N GLN A 105 15.30 -40.89 -8.23
CA GLN A 105 15.74 -41.16 -9.61
C GLN A 105 17.27 -41.15 -9.73
N LEU A 106 17.93 -40.19 -9.09
CA LEU A 106 19.40 -40.12 -9.07
C LEU A 106 20.02 -41.36 -8.42
N HIS A 107 19.45 -41.83 -7.31
CA HIS A 107 19.91 -43.04 -6.63
C HIS A 107 19.77 -44.29 -7.52
N GLU A 108 18.65 -44.43 -8.23
CA GLU A 108 18.43 -45.54 -9.16
C GLU A 108 19.41 -45.50 -10.35
N LEU A 109 19.68 -44.33 -10.91
CA LEU A 109 20.69 -44.16 -11.97
C LEU A 109 22.10 -44.49 -11.48
N LYS A 110 22.45 -44.07 -10.25
CA LYS A 110 23.74 -44.40 -9.62
C LYS A 110 23.91 -45.91 -9.51
N LYS A 111 22.89 -46.61 -9.01
CA LYS A 111 22.89 -48.08 -8.92
C LYS A 111 23.11 -48.74 -10.29
N ARG A 112 22.40 -48.28 -11.32
CA ARG A 112 22.56 -48.80 -12.70
C ARG A 112 23.95 -48.54 -13.27
N LEU A 113 24.55 -47.40 -12.93
CA LEU A 113 25.94 -47.09 -13.31
C LEU A 113 26.91 -48.11 -12.67
N ASP A 114 26.78 -48.35 -11.37
CA ASP A 114 27.61 -49.30 -10.64
C ASP A 114 27.47 -50.73 -11.20
N GLU A 115 26.24 -51.16 -11.52
CA GLU A 115 25.97 -52.45 -12.20
C GLU A 115 26.64 -52.52 -13.59
N THR A 116 26.56 -51.44 -14.36
CA THR A 116 27.18 -51.36 -15.71
C THR A 116 28.71 -51.40 -15.62
N GLU A 117 29.30 -50.75 -14.61
CA GLU A 117 30.74 -50.79 -14.34
C GLU A 117 31.20 -52.19 -13.92
N ALA A 118 30.44 -52.87 -13.05
CA ALA A 118 30.70 -54.26 -12.66
C ALA A 118 30.67 -55.19 -13.88
N PHE A 119 29.64 -55.10 -14.72
CA PHE A 119 29.54 -55.86 -15.96
C PHE A 119 30.71 -55.58 -16.91
N ARG A 120 31.09 -54.31 -17.07
CA ARG A 120 32.25 -53.93 -17.89
C ARG A 120 33.54 -54.55 -17.36
N SER A 121 33.73 -54.58 -16.04
CA SER A 121 34.89 -55.19 -15.40
C SER A 121 34.97 -56.70 -15.67
N GLU A 122 33.84 -57.40 -15.54
CA GLU A 122 33.72 -58.82 -15.88
C GLU A 122 34.03 -59.10 -17.35
N PHE A 123 33.48 -58.30 -18.27
CA PHE A 123 33.78 -58.41 -19.69
C PHE A 123 35.27 -58.20 -19.99
N LYS A 124 35.91 -57.19 -19.38
CA LYS A 124 37.36 -56.97 -19.54
C LYS A 124 38.19 -58.16 -19.06
N ASN A 125 37.82 -58.77 -17.92
CA ASN A 125 38.50 -59.95 -17.40
C ASN A 125 38.34 -61.17 -18.32
N ASN A 126 37.12 -61.42 -18.83
CA ASN A 126 36.87 -62.51 -19.76
C ASN A 126 37.53 -62.30 -21.14
N VAL A 127 37.61 -61.06 -21.64
CA VAL A 127 38.35 -60.75 -22.87
C VAL A 127 39.87 -60.88 -22.66
N GLN A 128 40.42 -60.51 -21.50
CA GLN A 128 41.82 -60.79 -21.18
C GLN A 128 42.10 -62.29 -21.06
N PHE A 129 41.18 -63.06 -20.44
CA PHE A 129 41.25 -64.52 -20.41
C PHE A 129 41.24 -65.11 -21.83
N ASN A 130 40.43 -64.56 -22.73
CA ASN A 130 40.43 -64.94 -24.15
C ASN A 130 41.65 -64.47 -24.95
N LYS A 131 42.38 -63.42 -24.54
CA LYS A 131 43.70 -63.12 -25.13
C LYS A 131 44.74 -64.17 -24.74
N ASN A 132 44.62 -64.79 -23.57
CA ASN A 132 45.43 -65.94 -23.16
C ASN A 132 44.91 -67.27 -23.76
N LEU A 133 43.67 -67.30 -24.24
CA LEU A 133 43.05 -68.41 -25.00
C LEU A 133 43.07 -68.20 -26.52
N ALA A 134 43.61 -67.10 -27.03
CA ALA A 134 43.73 -66.80 -28.47
C ALA A 134 44.83 -67.60 -29.17
N LEU A 135 45.51 -68.49 -28.45
CA LEU A 135 46.21 -69.63 -29.04
C LEU A 135 45.26 -70.79 -29.41
N GLY A 136 43.95 -70.70 -29.13
CA GLY A 136 43.03 -71.85 -29.23
C GLY A 136 41.67 -71.68 -29.91
N SER A 137 41.23 -70.51 -30.41
CA SER A 137 39.85 -70.41 -30.94
C SER A 137 39.65 -69.43 -32.10
N PHE A 138 39.88 -69.90 -33.33
CA PHE A 138 39.49 -69.26 -34.59
C PHE A 138 38.06 -69.63 -35.05
N LEU A 139 37.22 -70.28 -34.22
CA LEU A 139 36.03 -71.00 -34.71
C LEU A 139 34.65 -70.41 -34.33
N ILE A 140 34.53 -69.37 -33.51
CA ILE A 140 33.21 -68.83 -33.06
C ILE A 140 32.76 -67.59 -33.84
N GLY A 141 33.59 -67.05 -34.75
CA GLY A 141 33.27 -65.86 -35.55
C GLY A 141 32.20 -66.04 -36.63
N PHE A 142 31.81 -67.28 -36.98
CA PHE A 142 30.94 -67.53 -38.14
C PHE A 142 29.43 -67.62 -37.85
N ILE A 143 29.00 -67.70 -36.58
CA ILE A 143 27.57 -67.91 -36.23
C ILE A 143 26.80 -66.60 -35.99
N ALA A 144 27.48 -65.49 -35.66
CA ALA A 144 26.81 -64.21 -35.41
C ALA A 144 26.57 -63.37 -36.68
N LEU A 145 27.34 -63.59 -37.75
CA LEU A 145 27.18 -62.85 -39.02
C LEU A 145 25.94 -63.31 -39.82
N SER A 146 25.40 -64.50 -39.54
CA SER A 146 24.27 -65.09 -40.27
C SER A 146 22.89 -64.59 -39.79
N LEU A 147 22.79 -63.96 -38.60
CA LEU A 147 21.51 -63.46 -38.08
C LEU A 147 21.26 -61.96 -38.32
N SER A 148 22.29 -61.19 -38.72
CA SER A 148 22.14 -59.75 -38.99
C SER A 148 21.69 -59.41 -40.43
N ILE A 149 21.71 -60.37 -41.35
CA ILE A 149 21.39 -60.14 -42.78
C ILE A 149 19.90 -60.42 -43.08
N TYR A 150 19.18 -61.16 -42.23
CA TYR A 150 17.83 -61.64 -42.54
C TYR A 150 16.71 -60.58 -42.36
N SER A 151 16.93 -59.51 -41.60
CA SER A 151 15.88 -58.51 -41.29
C SER A 151 15.83 -57.29 -42.24
N ILE A 152 16.70 -57.23 -43.26
CA ILE A 152 16.75 -56.10 -44.20
C ILE A 152 15.94 -56.37 -45.49
N LEU A 153 15.41 -57.58 -45.72
CA LEU A 153 14.97 -58.01 -47.05
C LEU A 153 13.50 -58.47 -47.20
N PHE A 154 12.60 -58.19 -46.24
CA PHE A 154 11.19 -58.60 -46.40
C PHE A 154 10.17 -57.51 -46.05
N LEU A 155 9.94 -56.62 -47.02
CA LEU A 155 8.72 -55.81 -47.18
C LEU A 155 8.45 -55.66 -48.69
N PRO A 156 7.24 -55.98 -49.17
CA PRO A 156 6.71 -55.37 -50.37
C PRO A 156 5.46 -54.51 -50.09
N LYS A 157 5.32 -53.51 -50.95
CA LYS A 157 4.53 -52.28 -50.88
C LYS A 157 3.43 -52.31 -51.96
N ASN A 158 2.44 -51.40 -51.85
CA ASN A 158 1.58 -50.73 -52.89
C ASN A 158 0.06 -50.85 -52.58
N SER A 159 -0.71 -49.79 -52.23
CA SER A 159 -1.30 -48.63 -53.01
C SER A 159 -2.42 -49.02 -54.01
N PRO A 160 -3.43 -48.16 -54.41
CA PRO A 160 -3.59 -46.69 -54.26
C PRO A 160 -5.07 -46.15 -54.07
N ASN A 161 -5.22 -44.80 -54.22
CA ASN A 161 -6.40 -43.93 -54.52
C ASN A 161 -7.07 -43.22 -53.34
N ALA A 162 -7.45 -41.93 -53.40
CA ALA A 162 -7.23 -40.82 -54.34
C ALA A 162 -7.64 -39.49 -53.65
N LEU A 163 -7.10 -38.39 -54.18
CA LEU A 163 -7.33 -36.96 -53.90
C LEU A 163 -8.75 -36.53 -53.44
N HIS A 164 -8.80 -35.64 -52.45
CA HIS A 164 -9.56 -34.37 -52.49
C HIS A 164 -8.93 -33.36 -51.51
N SER A 165 -8.58 -32.18 -52.02
CA SER A 165 -8.36 -30.92 -51.30
C SER A 165 -8.98 -29.85 -52.22
N PRO A 166 -9.73 -28.86 -51.69
CA PRO A 166 -9.06 -27.65 -51.20
C PRO A 166 -9.77 -26.98 -50.01
N GLN A 167 -9.12 -25.94 -49.49
CA GLN A 167 -9.71 -24.79 -48.76
C GLN A 167 -9.50 -24.77 -47.23
N GLU A 168 -8.34 -24.25 -46.86
CA GLU A 168 -8.22 -22.97 -46.14
C GLU A 168 -9.29 -22.67 -45.08
N SER A 169 -8.94 -22.90 -43.81
CA SER A 169 -9.29 -22.00 -42.70
C SER A 169 -8.34 -22.26 -41.53
N SER A 170 -7.31 -21.44 -41.40
CA SER A 170 -6.62 -21.26 -40.13
C SER A 170 -7.61 -20.69 -39.10
N PRO A 171 -7.66 -21.21 -37.88
CA PRO A 171 -7.89 -20.38 -36.71
C PRO A 171 -6.52 -20.03 -36.13
N THR A 172 -6.03 -18.88 -36.57
CA THR A 172 -5.47 -17.83 -35.73
C THR A 172 -5.07 -18.29 -34.33
N ILE A 173 -3.77 -18.45 -34.16
CA ILE A 173 -3.08 -18.17 -32.90
C ILE A 173 -3.67 -16.86 -32.38
N ALA A 174 -4.51 -16.94 -31.34
CA ALA A 174 -4.85 -15.80 -30.52
C ALA A 174 -3.57 -15.41 -29.78
N SER A 175 -2.71 -14.72 -30.51
CA SER A 175 -1.73 -13.82 -29.94
C SER A 175 -2.55 -12.84 -29.09
N PRO A 176 -2.37 -12.79 -27.77
CA PRO A 176 -2.80 -11.62 -27.05
C PRO A 176 -1.95 -10.50 -27.64
N SER A 177 -2.59 -9.72 -28.52
CA SER A 177 -2.16 -8.41 -28.96
C SER A 177 -1.45 -7.76 -27.78
N PRO A 178 -0.25 -7.17 -27.96
CA PRO A 178 0.35 -6.38 -26.91
C PRO A 178 -0.67 -5.31 -26.60
N LYS A 179 -1.37 -5.50 -25.47
CA LYS A 179 -2.10 -4.44 -24.82
C LYS A 179 -1.06 -3.35 -24.76
N ASN A 180 -1.30 -2.29 -25.51
CA ASN A 180 -0.56 -1.06 -25.38
C ASN A 180 -0.85 -0.64 -23.95
N SER A 181 -0.05 -1.15 -23.02
CA SER A 181 0.02 -0.73 -21.65
C SER A 181 0.62 0.64 -21.76
N SER A 182 -0.22 1.62 -22.12
CA SER A 182 -0.03 2.98 -21.66
C SER A 182 0.36 2.82 -20.21
N ILE A 183 1.57 3.27 -19.85
CA ILE A 183 2.03 3.32 -18.47
C ILE A 183 0.99 4.21 -17.78
N GLN A 184 -0.07 3.59 -17.27
CA GLN A 184 -1.13 4.30 -16.59
C GLN A 184 -0.54 4.61 -15.23
N VAL A 185 -0.02 5.82 -15.10
CA VAL A 185 0.50 6.33 -13.84
C VAL A 185 -0.61 6.16 -12.81
N ASP A 186 -0.33 5.35 -11.80
CA ASP A 186 -1.24 5.12 -10.68
C ASP A 186 -1.16 6.34 -9.77
N TYR A 187 -1.82 7.42 -10.18
CA TYR A 187 -1.80 8.71 -9.49
C TYR A 187 -2.17 8.58 -8.02
N PHE A 188 -3.07 7.67 -7.67
CA PHE A 188 -3.44 7.42 -6.27
C PHE A 188 -2.26 6.88 -5.47
N ARG A 189 -1.60 5.82 -5.96
CA ARG A 189 -0.44 5.24 -5.26
C ARG A 189 0.72 6.23 -5.18
N GLU A 190 1.02 6.93 -6.27
CA GLU A 190 2.08 7.93 -6.27
C GLU A 190 1.77 9.08 -5.32
N ALA A 191 0.52 9.54 -5.25
CA ALA A 191 0.09 10.55 -4.28
C ALA A 191 0.29 10.09 -2.84
N VAL A 192 -0.06 8.83 -2.52
CA VAL A 192 0.15 8.27 -1.18
C VAL A 192 1.64 8.23 -0.83
N ASN A 193 2.50 7.81 -1.77
CA ASN A 193 3.94 7.79 -1.56
C ASN A 193 4.50 9.20 -1.27
N LYS A 194 4.02 10.21 -2.01
CA LYS A 194 4.38 11.62 -1.81
C LYS A 194 3.95 12.13 -0.43
N ALA A 195 2.72 11.83 -0.04
CA ALA A 195 2.19 12.18 1.28
C ALA A 195 2.96 11.50 2.42
N THR A 196 3.29 10.22 2.28
CA THR A 196 4.11 9.51 3.27
C THR A 196 5.48 10.16 3.40
N ARG A 197 6.14 10.49 2.28
CA ARG A 197 7.43 11.17 2.30
C ARG A 197 7.33 12.55 2.96
N ALA A 198 6.28 13.33 2.64
CA ALA A 198 6.03 14.62 3.27
C ALA A 198 5.90 14.49 4.80
N ALA A 199 5.12 13.51 5.27
CA ALA A 199 4.93 13.25 6.69
C ALA A 199 6.21 12.78 7.40
N THR A 200 7.06 11.99 6.73
CA THR A 200 8.36 11.57 7.27
C THR A 200 9.32 12.75 7.36
N LEU A 201 9.42 13.57 6.31
CA LEU A 201 10.28 14.75 6.29
C LEU A 201 9.88 15.77 7.35
N ALA A 202 8.57 15.96 7.57
CA ALA A 202 8.05 16.88 8.59
C ALA A 202 8.52 16.54 10.01
N GLN A 203 8.78 15.26 10.31
CA GLN A 203 9.21 14.83 11.65
C GLN A 203 10.65 15.23 11.97
N SER A 204 11.50 15.41 10.96
CA SER A 204 12.92 15.75 11.13
C SER A 204 13.29 17.13 10.60
N ALA A 205 12.33 17.87 10.03
CA ALA A 205 12.54 19.20 9.49
C ALA A 205 12.97 20.20 10.58
N LYS A 206 14.11 20.87 10.37
CA LYS A 206 14.68 21.82 11.34
C LYS A 206 14.96 23.19 10.74
N SER A 207 14.96 23.29 9.42
CA SER A 207 15.22 24.51 8.68
C SER A 207 14.04 24.87 7.78
N LYS A 208 14.02 26.13 7.34
CA LYS A 208 13.06 26.60 6.34
C LYS A 208 13.11 25.75 5.06
N ASP A 209 14.30 25.37 4.61
CA ASP A 209 14.46 24.56 3.39
C ASP A 209 13.90 23.15 3.57
N ASP A 210 14.05 22.54 4.75
CA ASP A 210 13.41 21.26 5.06
C ASP A 210 11.88 21.39 5.00
N TRP A 211 11.32 22.45 5.59
CA TRP A 211 9.87 22.69 5.56
C TRP A 211 9.35 23.01 4.15
N ASN A 212 10.11 23.73 3.33
CA ASN A 212 9.77 23.94 1.92
C ASN A 212 9.73 22.62 1.15
N LEU A 213 10.61 21.66 1.46
CA LEU A 213 10.56 20.33 0.86
C LEU A 213 9.28 19.57 1.29
N VAL A 214 8.89 19.67 2.56
CA VAL A 214 7.63 19.09 3.06
C VAL A 214 6.42 19.69 2.35
N VAL A 215 6.39 21.02 2.16
CA VAL A 215 5.36 21.74 1.40
C VAL A 215 5.25 21.20 -0.03
N ASN A 216 6.38 21.07 -0.72
CA ASN A 216 6.41 20.57 -2.10
C ASN A 216 5.89 19.14 -2.23
N GLU A 217 6.25 18.25 -1.30
CA GLU A 217 5.78 16.86 -1.31
C GLU A 217 4.26 16.79 -1.01
N TRP A 218 3.74 17.61 -0.08
CA TRP A 218 2.29 17.70 0.16
C TRP A 218 1.52 18.25 -1.04
N GLN A 219 2.02 19.31 -1.67
CA GLN A 219 1.40 19.90 -2.86
C GLN A 219 1.35 18.87 -4.01
N THR A 220 2.46 18.18 -4.26
CA THR A 220 2.52 17.12 -5.27
C THR A 220 1.54 15.99 -4.98
N ALA A 221 1.44 15.57 -3.71
CA ALA A 221 0.49 14.55 -3.29
C ALA A 221 -0.97 14.98 -3.56
N ILE A 222 -1.32 16.22 -3.25
CA ILE A 222 -2.65 16.79 -3.51
C ILE A 222 -2.96 16.79 -5.00
N ASP A 223 -2.03 17.24 -5.84
CA ASP A 223 -2.24 17.35 -7.29
C ASP A 223 -2.41 15.97 -7.93
N MET A 224 -1.65 14.97 -7.45
CA MET A 224 -1.82 13.59 -7.88
C MET A 224 -3.15 12.99 -7.38
N MET A 225 -3.58 13.26 -6.14
CA MET A 225 -4.91 12.83 -5.68
C MET A 225 -6.03 13.41 -6.53
N LYS A 226 -5.97 14.71 -6.87
CA LYS A 226 -6.92 15.37 -7.77
C LYS A 226 -6.91 14.77 -9.18
N SER A 227 -5.75 14.32 -9.64
CA SER A 227 -5.56 13.70 -10.97
C SER A 227 -5.98 12.23 -11.03
N THR A 228 -6.40 11.63 -9.91
CA THR A 228 -6.92 10.27 -9.91
C THR A 228 -8.22 10.22 -10.72
N SER A 229 -8.27 9.34 -11.73
CA SER A 229 -9.45 9.21 -12.61
C SER A 229 -10.71 8.88 -11.82
N SER A 230 -11.85 9.47 -12.21
CA SER A 230 -13.17 9.15 -11.67
C SER A 230 -13.59 7.69 -11.90
N SER A 231 -12.99 7.01 -12.87
CA SER A 231 -13.18 5.58 -13.12
C SER A 231 -12.37 4.66 -12.19
N SER A 232 -11.47 5.22 -11.39
CA SER A 232 -10.66 4.46 -10.42
C SER A 232 -11.52 4.08 -9.22
N SER A 233 -11.35 2.85 -8.72
CA SER A 233 -11.94 2.42 -7.44
C SER A 233 -11.50 3.29 -6.26
N ASN A 234 -10.37 4.00 -6.40
CA ASN A 234 -9.81 4.85 -5.35
C ASN A 234 -10.23 6.32 -5.46
N TYR A 235 -11.06 6.70 -6.44
CA TYR A 235 -11.40 8.11 -6.69
C TYR A 235 -12.00 8.81 -5.46
N GLU A 236 -13.03 8.22 -4.84
CA GLU A 236 -13.66 8.84 -3.66
C GLU A 236 -12.66 8.99 -2.50
N ILE A 237 -11.79 8.00 -2.31
CA ILE A 237 -10.75 8.04 -1.29
C ILE A 237 -9.75 9.15 -1.61
N ALA A 238 -9.34 9.29 -2.87
CA ALA A 238 -8.43 10.33 -3.33
C ALA A 238 -8.99 11.73 -3.04
N GLN A 239 -10.27 11.98 -3.38
CA GLN A 239 -10.90 13.28 -3.14
C GLN A 239 -11.03 13.60 -1.65
N LYS A 240 -11.32 12.61 -0.80
CA LYS A 240 -11.30 12.80 0.66
C LYS A 240 -9.89 13.14 1.15
N LYS A 241 -8.85 12.46 0.63
CA LYS A 241 -7.45 12.71 0.98
C LYS A 241 -6.95 14.09 0.56
N VAL A 242 -7.47 14.68 -0.53
CA VAL A 242 -7.16 16.08 -0.89
C VAL A 242 -7.46 17.04 0.27
N ILE A 243 -8.61 16.89 0.93
CA ILE A 243 -9.02 17.77 2.04
C ILE A 243 -8.08 17.59 3.25
N GLU A 244 -7.72 16.35 3.57
CA GLU A 244 -6.80 16.04 4.65
C GLU A 244 -5.39 16.59 4.36
N TYR A 245 -4.87 16.35 3.16
CA TYR A 245 -3.54 16.79 2.76
C TYR A 245 -3.44 18.32 2.68
N GLN A 246 -4.51 19.01 2.33
CA GLN A 246 -4.54 20.47 2.35
C GLN A 246 -4.30 21.03 3.77
N LYS A 247 -4.83 20.37 4.82
CA LYS A 247 -4.56 20.77 6.20
C LYS A 247 -3.09 20.60 6.55
N ASN A 248 -2.47 19.50 6.11
CA ASN A 248 -1.06 19.23 6.33
C ASN A 248 -0.15 20.20 5.57
N LEU A 249 -0.52 20.55 4.33
CA LEU A 249 0.15 21.57 3.54
C LEU A 249 0.12 22.93 4.23
N ASN A 250 -1.04 23.33 4.76
CA ASN A 250 -1.17 24.59 5.49
C ASN A 250 -0.28 24.61 6.74
N TYR A 251 -0.25 23.51 7.50
CA TYR A 251 0.65 23.38 8.66
C TYR A 251 2.12 23.49 8.24
N ALA A 252 2.56 22.76 7.21
CA ALA A 252 3.93 22.82 6.71
C ALA A 252 4.33 24.23 6.22
N THR A 253 3.38 24.94 5.58
CA THR A 253 3.58 26.32 5.12
C THR A 253 3.79 27.27 6.30
N GLN A 254 2.95 27.17 7.34
CA GLN A 254 3.10 27.97 8.56
C GLN A 254 4.45 27.72 9.24
N GLN A 255 4.93 26.47 9.28
CA GLN A 255 6.25 26.16 9.83
C GLN A 255 7.38 26.78 9.00
N ALA A 256 7.29 26.74 7.66
CA ALA A 256 8.27 27.38 6.79
C ALA A 256 8.33 28.91 6.99
N GLU A 257 7.18 29.55 7.21
CA GLU A 257 7.07 30.98 7.50
C GLU A 257 7.68 31.36 8.86
N GLN A 258 7.39 30.57 9.91
CA GLN A 258 7.95 30.78 11.25
C GLN A 258 9.48 30.73 11.26
N MET A 259 10.07 29.82 10.48
CA MET A 259 11.53 29.66 10.39
C MET A 259 12.21 30.73 9.51
N SER A 260 11.45 31.70 9.00
CA SER A 260 11.98 32.82 8.20
C SER A 260 12.15 34.12 8.99
N GLN A 261 11.74 34.13 10.26
CA GLN A 261 11.84 35.25 11.20
C GLN A 261 13.02 35.04 12.15
#